data_AF-L9W944-F1
#
_entry.id   AF-L9W944-F1
#
_cell.length_a   1.000
_cell.length_b   1.000
_cell.length_c   1.000
_cell.angle_alpha   90.00
_cell.angle_beta   90.00
_cell.angle_gamma   90.00
#
_symmetry.space_group_name_H-M   'P 1'
#
loop_
_entity.id
_entity.type
_entity.pdbx_description
1 polymer ?
#
loop_
_entity_poly.entity_id
_entity_poly.type
_entity_poly.pdbx_seq_one_letter_code
_entity_poly.pdbx_strand_id
1 'polypeptide(L)'
;MSDTDETTDTDATDDESTEKRLVSGWHGRYYEDFEVGDIYKHPFGRTVTETDNVWMTNVTMNLNPMHFNEAYAAETEFGERLVDGTFVIALAVGMSVIDISVNATANLGYDDIRHHSPVFHGDTIFAESEVLSKRELESRDHVGIVETELRAYNQHGDLVLSLERTPMVLKRSHAEPSAAEPPGWPEGIGTQPEEL
;
A
#
# COMPACT_ATOMS: atom_id res chain seq x y z
N MET A 1 21.76 56.02 29.61
CA MET A 1 20.39 56.43 29.23
C MET A 1 20.50 56.70 27.73
N SER A 2 19.96 55.94 26.79
CA SER A 2 18.93 54.89 26.72
C SER A 2 18.94 54.51 25.23
N ASP A 3 19.21 53.25 24.88
CA ASP A 3 18.21 52.28 24.38
C ASP A 3 17.45 52.68 23.11
N THR A 4 17.60 51.85 22.07
CA THR A 4 16.67 51.44 20.98
C THR A 4 17.44 51.29 19.65
N ASP A 5 17.24 50.26 18.84
CA ASP A 5 16.61 48.95 19.02
C ASP A 5 17.10 48.12 17.82
N GLU A 6 17.60 46.92 18.09
CA GLU A 6 18.07 45.96 17.09
C GLU A 6 17.06 44.82 17.10
N THR A 7 16.18 44.77 16.11
CA THR A 7 15.33 43.58 15.89
C THR A 7 15.19 43.35 14.39
N THR A 8 16.11 42.57 13.84
CA THR A 8 15.85 41.73 12.67
C THR A 8 14.97 40.58 13.12
N ASP A 9 13.72 40.61 12.69
CA ASP A 9 12.74 39.55 12.86
C ASP A 9 13.07 38.45 11.84
N THR A 10 13.80 37.42 12.28
CA THR A 10 13.91 36.16 11.54
C THR A 10 12.78 35.26 12.01
N ASP A 11 11.70 35.28 11.24
CA ASP A 11 10.60 34.32 11.30
C ASP A 11 11.15 32.95 10.85
N ALA A 12 11.65 32.18 11.81
CA ALA A 12 12.01 30.78 11.62
C ALA A 12 10.71 29.98 11.71
N THR A 13 10.13 29.67 10.55
CA THR A 13 9.07 28.66 10.46
C THR A 13 9.61 27.34 10.98
N ASP A 14 9.05 26.87 12.10
CA ASP A 14 9.25 25.52 12.65
C ASP A 14 8.88 24.49 11.59
N ASP A 15 9.90 23.97 10.89
CA ASP A 15 9.81 22.73 10.13
C ASP A 15 9.83 21.60 11.17
N GLU A 16 8.67 21.26 11.71
CA GLU A 16 8.47 20.01 12.45
C GLU A 16 8.70 18.85 11.47
N SER A 17 9.97 18.52 11.22
CA SER A 17 10.35 17.34 10.48
C SER A 17 9.80 16.14 11.24
N THR A 18 8.68 15.58 10.77
CA THR A 18 8.13 14.38 11.38
C THR A 18 9.15 13.25 11.17
N GLU A 19 9.73 12.76 12.27
CA GLU A 19 10.83 11.82 12.23
C GLU A 19 10.37 10.50 11.60
N LYS A 20 10.94 10.14 10.44
CA LYS A 20 10.63 8.87 9.77
C LYS A 20 11.24 7.71 10.54
N ARG A 21 10.47 6.65 10.74
CA ARG A 21 10.93 5.49 11.51
C ARG A 21 10.40 4.17 10.98
N LEU A 22 11.28 3.16 10.95
CA LEU A 22 10.90 1.80 10.61
C LEU A 22 10.22 1.14 11.80
N VAL A 23 9.06 0.54 11.55
CA VAL A 23 8.21 -0.07 12.57
C VAL A 23 7.83 -1.48 12.16
N SER A 24 7.61 -2.35 13.14
CA SER A 24 7.31 -3.77 12.90
C SER A 24 5.99 -3.91 12.15
N GLY A 25 6.02 -4.49 10.94
CA GLY A 25 4.85 -4.81 10.14
C GLY A 25 4.01 -5.99 10.68
N TRP A 26 2.96 -6.33 9.95
CA TRP A 26 2.11 -7.52 10.04
C TRP A 26 1.28 -7.68 11.33
N HIS A 27 0.63 -6.60 11.77
CA HIS A 27 -0.20 -6.66 12.99
C HIS A 27 -1.69 -6.40 12.80
N GLY A 28 -2.16 -6.16 11.57
CA GLY A 28 -3.55 -5.83 11.31
C GLY A 28 -4.00 -4.61 12.11
N ARG A 29 -3.52 -3.43 11.71
CA ARG A 29 -3.66 -2.18 12.46
C ARG A 29 -5.08 -1.66 12.48
N TYR A 30 -5.41 -0.97 13.56
CA TYR A 30 -6.54 -0.06 13.64
C TYR A 30 -6.07 1.37 13.50
N TYR A 31 -7.03 2.29 13.35
CA TYR A 31 -6.75 3.71 13.19
C TYR A 31 -5.74 4.21 14.24
N GLU A 32 -5.89 3.85 15.51
CA GLU A 32 -5.04 4.32 16.61
C GLU A 32 -3.57 3.91 16.49
N ASP A 33 -3.25 2.84 15.76
CA ASP A 33 -1.90 2.25 15.68
C ASP A 33 -0.98 2.96 14.67
N PHE A 34 -1.52 3.87 13.87
CA PHE A 34 -0.77 4.63 12.88
C PHE A 34 -0.23 5.92 13.48
N GLU A 35 1.06 6.19 13.27
CA GLU A 35 1.69 7.48 13.53
C GLU A 35 2.32 8.04 12.24
N VAL A 36 2.22 9.35 12.04
CA VAL A 36 2.83 9.99 10.85
C VAL A 36 4.36 9.78 10.89
N GLY A 37 4.95 9.47 9.74
CA GLY A 37 6.37 9.11 9.61
C GLY A 37 6.69 7.63 9.82
N ASP A 38 5.73 6.81 10.28
CA ASP A 38 5.92 5.36 10.35
C ASP A 38 6.12 4.76 8.94
N ILE A 39 7.13 3.91 8.80
CA ILE A 39 7.40 3.12 7.60
C ILE A 39 7.23 1.63 7.91
N TYR A 40 6.27 1.00 7.25
CA TYR A 40 5.98 -0.42 7.34
C TYR A 40 6.54 -1.17 6.15
N LYS A 41 7.54 -2.01 6.38
CA LYS A 41 8.01 -2.97 5.37
C LYS A 41 7.09 -4.19 5.36
N HIS A 42 6.44 -4.43 4.23
CA HIS A 42 5.51 -5.54 4.09
C HIS A 42 6.26 -6.89 4.05
N PRO A 43 5.70 -7.96 4.63
CA PRO A 43 6.49 -9.10 5.09
C PRO A 43 7.03 -10.01 3.97
N PHE A 44 6.42 -9.98 2.79
CA PHE A 44 6.72 -10.93 1.72
C PHE A 44 7.33 -10.24 0.52
N GLY A 45 8.30 -10.89 -0.09
CA GLY A 45 8.63 -10.67 -1.50
C GLY A 45 7.82 -11.63 -2.36
N ARG A 46 7.38 -11.20 -3.55
CA ARG A 46 6.66 -12.07 -4.49
C ARG A 46 7.28 -11.99 -5.88
N THR A 47 7.75 -13.13 -6.37
CA THR A 47 8.21 -13.27 -7.75
C THR A 47 7.03 -13.16 -8.72
N VAL A 48 7.15 -12.27 -9.69
CA VAL A 48 6.21 -12.09 -10.80
C VAL A 48 6.51 -13.13 -11.85
N THR A 49 5.48 -13.83 -12.29
CA THR A 49 5.61 -14.88 -13.30
C THR A 49 4.90 -14.48 -14.58
N GLU A 50 5.17 -15.21 -15.66
CA GLU A 50 4.41 -15.05 -16.91
C GLU A 50 2.89 -15.26 -16.70
N THR A 51 2.53 -16.17 -15.78
CA THR A 51 1.13 -16.45 -15.46
C THR A 51 0.40 -15.21 -14.97
N ASP A 52 1.06 -14.41 -14.12
CA ASP A 52 0.51 -13.15 -13.62
C ASP A 52 0.21 -12.17 -14.75
N ASN A 53 1.17 -12.00 -15.67
CA ASN A 53 1.06 -11.05 -16.77
C ASN A 53 -0.04 -11.45 -17.76
N VAL A 54 -0.06 -12.73 -18.16
CA VAL A 54 -1.09 -13.27 -19.06
C VAL A 54 -2.46 -13.16 -18.43
N TRP A 55 -2.58 -13.50 -17.14
CA TRP A 55 -3.86 -13.44 -16.45
C TRP A 55 -4.39 -12.00 -16.37
N MET A 56 -3.55 -11.04 -15.95
CA MET A 56 -3.97 -9.64 -15.87
C MET A 56 -4.37 -9.08 -17.24
N THR A 57 -3.55 -9.33 -18.26
CA THR A 57 -3.81 -8.88 -19.63
C THR A 57 -5.18 -9.37 -20.12
N ASN A 58 -5.51 -10.64 -19.85
CA ASN A 58 -6.77 -11.24 -20.28
C ASN A 58 -7.99 -10.69 -19.52
N VAL A 59 -7.92 -10.60 -18.19
CA VAL A 59 -9.09 -10.17 -17.38
C VAL A 59 -9.39 -8.68 -17.53
N THR A 60 -8.39 -7.88 -17.87
CA THR A 60 -8.54 -6.43 -18.10
C THR A 60 -8.78 -6.04 -19.55
N MET A 61 -8.66 -7.00 -20.49
CA MET A 61 -8.63 -6.74 -21.93
C MET A 61 -7.55 -5.71 -22.32
N ASN A 62 -6.38 -5.76 -21.68
CA ASN A 62 -5.26 -4.93 -22.10
C ASN A 62 -4.69 -5.45 -23.43
N LEU A 63 -4.94 -4.71 -24.52
CA LEU A 63 -4.54 -5.10 -25.89
C LEU A 63 -3.17 -4.54 -26.31
N ASN A 64 -2.36 -4.02 -25.39
CA ASN A 64 -0.99 -3.60 -25.71
C ASN A 64 -0.09 -4.83 -25.94
N PRO A 65 0.46 -5.04 -27.16
CA PRO A 65 1.26 -6.22 -27.47
C PRO A 65 2.54 -6.36 -26.63
N MET A 66 2.99 -5.29 -25.96
CA MET A 66 4.12 -5.34 -25.03
C MET A 66 3.95 -6.41 -23.92
N HIS A 67 2.71 -6.75 -23.56
CA HIS A 67 2.43 -7.67 -22.46
C HIS A 67 2.22 -9.13 -22.90
N PHE A 68 1.96 -9.38 -24.18
CA PHE A 68 1.56 -10.71 -24.66
C PHE A 68 2.18 -11.17 -25.99
N ASN A 69 2.91 -10.32 -26.71
CA ASN A 69 3.51 -10.67 -28.00
C ASN A 69 5.04 -10.60 -27.91
N GLU A 70 5.67 -11.77 -27.71
CA GLU A 70 7.13 -11.91 -27.60
C GLU A 70 7.86 -11.40 -28.85
N ALA A 71 7.38 -11.73 -30.05
CA ALA A 71 8.01 -11.31 -31.30
C ALA A 71 7.94 -9.78 -31.49
N TYR A 72 6.88 -9.13 -31.00
CA TYR A 72 6.80 -7.68 -30.99
C TYR A 72 7.74 -7.08 -29.94
N ALA A 73 7.73 -7.62 -28.71
CA ALA A 73 8.51 -7.10 -27.59
C ALA A 73 10.03 -7.17 -27.84
N ALA A 74 10.50 -8.23 -28.50
CA ALA A 74 11.91 -8.42 -28.89
C ALA A 74 12.44 -7.32 -29.84
N GLU A 75 11.57 -6.63 -30.57
CA GLU A 75 11.92 -5.53 -31.48
C GLU A 75 11.88 -4.15 -30.78
N THR A 76 11.54 -4.11 -29.49
CA THR A 76 11.50 -2.88 -28.70
C THR A 76 12.77 -2.70 -27.87
N GLU A 77 12.95 -1.52 -27.27
CA GLU A 77 14.12 -1.25 -26.41
C GLU A 77 14.22 -2.16 -25.18
N PHE A 78 13.10 -2.78 -24.77
CA PHE A 78 13.04 -3.68 -23.62
C PHE A 78 13.52 -5.09 -23.95
N GLY A 79 13.48 -5.51 -25.23
CA GLY A 79 13.96 -6.83 -25.69
C GLY A 79 13.13 -8.05 -25.23
N GLU A 80 12.16 -7.88 -24.34
CA GLU A 80 11.24 -8.91 -23.84
C GLU A 80 9.94 -8.27 -23.34
N ARG A 81 8.93 -9.09 -23.03
CA ARG A 81 7.60 -8.60 -22.60
C ARG A 81 7.66 -7.93 -21.24
N LEU A 82 7.06 -6.75 -21.13
CA LEU A 82 6.84 -6.09 -19.85
C LEU A 82 5.63 -6.69 -19.12
N VAL A 83 5.72 -6.72 -17.80
CA VAL A 83 4.57 -6.96 -16.94
C VAL A 83 3.62 -5.75 -17.01
N ASP A 84 2.31 -6.01 -17.10
CA ASP A 84 1.28 -4.98 -17.09
C ASP A 84 1.40 -4.09 -15.83
N GLY A 85 1.53 -2.78 -16.02
CA GLY A 85 1.68 -1.82 -14.91
C GLY A 85 0.51 -1.87 -13.92
N THR A 86 -0.72 -2.13 -14.38
CA THR A 86 -1.89 -2.28 -13.49
C THR A 86 -1.80 -3.52 -12.61
N PHE A 87 -1.12 -4.58 -13.07
CA PHE A 87 -0.78 -5.71 -12.23
C PHE A 87 0.23 -5.32 -11.15
N VAL A 88 1.26 -4.53 -11.49
CA VAL A 88 2.25 -4.07 -10.51
C VAL A 88 1.57 -3.23 -9.41
N ILE A 89 0.62 -2.38 -9.77
CA ILE A 89 -0.21 -1.63 -8.81
C ILE A 89 -1.01 -2.58 -7.92
N ALA A 90 -1.77 -3.51 -8.51
CA ALA A 90 -2.59 -4.46 -7.77
C ALA A 90 -1.76 -5.34 -6.82
N LEU A 91 -0.57 -5.75 -7.26
CA LEU A 91 0.38 -6.52 -6.47
C LEU A 91 0.88 -5.72 -5.27
N ALA A 92 1.44 -4.53 -5.49
CA ALA A 92 1.96 -3.70 -4.41
C ALA A 92 0.87 -3.33 -3.39
N VAL A 93 -0.32 -2.96 -3.86
CA VAL A 93 -1.47 -2.68 -2.99
C VAL A 93 -1.84 -3.93 -2.18
N GLY A 94 -1.94 -5.09 -2.83
CA GLY A 94 -2.22 -6.37 -2.18
C GLY A 94 -1.22 -6.72 -1.07
N MET A 95 0.07 -6.48 -1.33
CA MET A 95 1.15 -6.68 -0.35
C MET A 95 0.99 -5.77 0.88
N SER A 96 0.51 -4.54 0.69
CA SER A 96 0.29 -3.58 1.79
C SER A 96 -0.90 -3.90 2.69
N VAL A 97 -1.85 -4.73 2.24
CA VAL A 97 -3.15 -4.91 2.91
C VAL A 97 -3.00 -5.31 4.37
N ILE A 98 -2.10 -6.25 4.67
CA ILE A 98 -1.93 -6.79 6.02
C ILE A 98 -1.53 -5.72 7.05
N ASP A 99 -0.83 -4.68 6.59
CA ASP A 99 -0.32 -3.60 7.40
C ASP A 99 -1.23 -2.38 7.44
N ILE A 100 -1.82 -2.06 6.29
CA ILE A 100 -2.47 -0.77 6.03
C ILE A 100 -3.99 -0.87 6.08
N SER A 101 -4.58 -1.95 5.55
CA SER A 101 -5.99 -1.93 5.19
C SER A 101 -6.79 -3.19 5.49
N VAL A 102 -6.23 -4.17 6.22
CA VAL A 102 -6.99 -5.38 6.58
C VAL A 102 -8.20 -5.04 7.47
N ASN A 103 -8.11 -3.98 8.28
CA ASN A 103 -9.22 -3.41 9.05
C ASN A 103 -9.74 -2.08 8.46
N ALA A 104 -9.50 -1.82 7.17
CA ALA A 104 -10.11 -0.68 6.49
C ALA A 104 -11.51 -1.02 6.00
N THR A 105 -12.45 -0.07 6.14
CA THR A 105 -13.81 -0.21 5.62
C THR A 105 -13.88 0.10 4.13
N ALA A 106 -13.02 0.99 3.65
CA ALA A 106 -12.95 1.38 2.25
C ALA A 106 -11.57 1.96 1.90
N ASN A 107 -11.18 1.85 0.64
CA ASN A 107 -10.11 2.65 0.06
C ASN A 107 -10.74 3.82 -0.70
N LEU A 108 -10.39 5.06 -0.36
CA LEU A 108 -11.04 6.25 -0.92
C LEU A 108 -10.40 6.72 -2.22
N GLY A 109 -9.10 6.46 -2.40
CA GLY A 109 -8.37 6.94 -3.55
C GLY A 109 -6.99 6.31 -3.68
N TYR A 110 -6.46 6.46 -4.89
CA TYR A 110 -5.06 6.29 -5.22
C TYR A 110 -4.62 7.53 -5.97
N ASP A 111 -3.58 8.17 -5.48
CA ASP A 111 -3.05 9.43 -5.99
C ASP A 111 -1.56 9.24 -6.35
N ASP A 112 -1.02 10.17 -7.14
CA ASP A 112 0.40 10.22 -7.53
C ASP A 112 1.08 8.89 -7.93
N ILE A 113 0.35 8.07 -8.68
CA ILE A 113 0.87 6.81 -9.21
C ILE A 113 1.98 7.07 -10.23
N ARG A 114 3.16 6.47 -10.02
CA ARG A 114 4.31 6.54 -10.92
C ARG A 114 4.95 5.17 -11.11
N HIS A 115 5.15 4.77 -12.37
CA HIS A 115 5.99 3.63 -12.76
C HIS A 115 7.41 4.15 -13.01
N HIS A 116 8.36 3.74 -12.17
CA HIS A 116 9.74 4.27 -12.19
C HIS A 116 10.69 3.39 -12.98
N SER A 117 10.44 2.08 -13.02
CA SER A 117 11.25 1.10 -13.76
C SER A 117 10.35 -0.03 -14.29
N PRO A 118 10.71 -0.64 -15.43
CA PRO A 118 10.00 -1.80 -15.95
C PRO A 118 10.06 -2.98 -14.99
N VAL A 119 9.04 -3.82 -15.02
CA VAL A 119 9.01 -5.10 -14.31
C VAL A 119 8.93 -6.23 -15.34
N PHE A 120 9.79 -7.22 -15.19
CA PHE A 120 9.92 -8.37 -16.07
C PHE A 120 9.45 -9.67 -15.41
N HIS A 121 9.32 -10.73 -16.21
CA HIS A 121 9.05 -12.05 -15.66
C HIS A 121 10.28 -12.54 -14.88
N GLY A 122 10.09 -13.03 -13.67
CA GLY A 122 11.16 -13.45 -12.77
C GLY A 122 11.59 -12.39 -11.76
N ASP A 123 11.18 -11.11 -11.93
CA ASP A 123 11.41 -10.09 -10.92
C ASP A 123 10.67 -10.42 -9.63
N THR A 124 11.31 -10.19 -8.49
CA THR A 124 10.70 -10.34 -7.17
C THR A 124 10.44 -8.97 -6.58
N ILE A 125 9.15 -8.68 -6.35
CA ILE A 125 8.70 -7.40 -5.84
C ILE A 125 8.60 -7.43 -4.32
N PHE A 126 9.08 -6.37 -3.69
CA PHE A 126 8.96 -6.03 -2.28
C PHE A 126 8.23 -4.70 -2.17
N ALA A 127 7.56 -4.42 -1.05
CA ALA A 127 6.86 -3.16 -0.87
C ALA A 127 6.93 -2.65 0.57
N GLU A 128 6.84 -1.34 0.73
CA GLU A 128 6.72 -0.66 2.02
C GLU A 128 5.75 0.53 1.92
N SER A 129 5.15 0.89 3.04
CA SER A 129 4.25 2.04 3.13
C SER A 129 4.71 3.02 4.21
N GLU A 130 4.79 4.30 3.87
CA GLU A 130 5.03 5.40 4.80
C GLU A 130 3.72 6.12 5.14
N VAL A 131 3.45 6.40 6.42
CA VAL A 131 2.28 7.19 6.83
C VAL A 131 2.57 8.68 6.62
N LEU A 132 1.84 9.30 5.68
CA LEU A 132 1.97 10.71 5.33
C LEU A 132 1.08 11.59 6.20
N SER A 133 -0.16 11.15 6.44
CA SER A 133 -1.12 11.91 7.23
C SER A 133 -2.15 10.99 7.89
N LYS A 134 -2.78 11.50 8.93
CA LYS A 134 -3.84 10.80 9.66
C LYS A 134 -4.81 11.80 10.25
N ARG A 135 -6.11 11.55 10.07
CA ARG A 135 -7.17 12.42 10.62
C ARG A 135 -8.44 11.65 10.96
N GLU A 136 -9.16 12.13 11.97
CA GLU A 136 -10.47 11.58 12.30
C GLU A 136 -11.54 12.07 11.30
N LEU A 137 -12.66 11.35 11.25
CA LEU A 137 -13.84 11.77 10.50
C LEU A 137 -14.93 12.24 11.46
N GLU A 138 -15.22 13.54 11.45
CA GLU A 138 -16.28 14.13 12.30
C GLU A 138 -17.66 13.53 12.03
N SER A 139 -17.91 13.10 10.79
CA SER A 139 -19.19 12.50 10.38
C SER A 139 -19.31 11.01 10.69
N ARG A 140 -18.21 10.34 11.07
CA ARG A 140 -18.15 8.89 11.31
C ARG A 140 -17.14 8.58 12.42
N ASP A 141 -17.64 8.40 13.63
CA ASP A 141 -16.86 8.11 14.84
C ASP A 141 -16.12 6.75 14.81
N HIS A 142 -16.63 5.77 14.08
CA HIS A 142 -16.09 4.42 13.98
C HIS A 142 -14.87 4.26 13.07
N VAL A 143 -14.45 5.31 12.36
CA VAL A 143 -13.34 5.28 11.39
C VAL A 143 -12.49 6.54 11.43
N GLY A 144 -11.27 6.44 10.92
CA GLY A 144 -10.45 7.59 10.54
C GLY A 144 -9.81 7.38 9.17
N ILE A 145 -9.24 8.45 8.62
CA ILE A 145 -8.51 8.42 7.35
C ILE A 145 -7.02 8.40 7.66
N VAL A 146 -6.32 7.48 6.99
CA VAL A 146 -4.86 7.41 6.98
C VAL A 146 -4.45 7.57 5.53
N GLU A 147 -3.43 8.37 5.27
CA GLU A 147 -2.83 8.55 3.95
C GLU A 147 -1.43 7.99 3.99
N THR A 148 -1.07 7.19 2.98
CA THR A 148 0.21 6.50 2.94
C THR A 148 0.86 6.58 1.56
N GLU A 149 2.18 6.77 1.50
CA GLU A 149 2.97 6.51 0.29
C GLU A 149 3.37 5.03 0.27
N LEU A 150 2.89 4.29 -0.72
CA LEU A 150 3.30 2.92 -1.01
C LEU A 150 4.42 2.94 -2.06
N ARG A 151 5.56 2.35 -1.71
CA ARG A 151 6.73 2.19 -2.59
C ARG A 151 7.00 0.71 -2.82
N ALA A 152 7.22 0.31 -4.07
CA ALA A 152 7.57 -1.06 -4.43
C ALA A 152 8.94 -1.12 -5.12
N TYR A 153 9.70 -2.16 -4.81
CA TYR A 153 11.08 -2.36 -5.26
C TYR A 153 11.25 -3.76 -5.84
N ASN A 154 12.18 -3.92 -6.79
CA ASN A 154 12.60 -5.25 -7.26
C ASN A 154 13.72 -5.84 -6.37
N GLN A 155 14.19 -7.04 -6.71
CA GLN A 155 15.30 -7.74 -6.02
C GLN A 155 16.65 -7.01 -6.09
N HIS A 156 16.80 -6.04 -6.99
CA HIS A 156 18.01 -5.24 -7.14
C HIS A 156 17.96 -3.94 -6.32
N GLY A 157 16.82 -3.65 -5.69
CA GLY A 157 16.59 -2.43 -4.93
C GLY A 157 16.14 -1.24 -5.79
N ASP A 158 15.82 -1.47 -7.06
CA ASP A 158 15.28 -0.42 -7.92
C ASP A 158 13.83 -0.12 -7.53
N LEU A 159 13.49 1.17 -7.40
CA LEU A 159 12.10 1.59 -7.23
C LEU A 159 11.35 1.32 -8.55
N VAL A 160 10.30 0.50 -8.49
CA VAL A 160 9.48 0.15 -9.68
C VAL A 160 8.15 0.90 -9.70
N LEU A 161 7.57 1.17 -8.53
CA LEU A 161 6.27 1.83 -8.38
C LEU A 161 6.26 2.69 -7.13
N SER A 162 5.66 3.88 -7.22
CA SER A 162 5.16 4.61 -6.06
C SER A 162 3.71 5.03 -6.29
N LEU A 163 2.93 5.12 -5.21
CA LEU A 163 1.60 5.73 -5.20
C LEU A 163 1.23 6.20 -3.81
N GLU A 164 0.32 7.17 -3.73
CA GLU A 164 -0.35 7.55 -2.50
C GLU A 164 -1.68 6.81 -2.38
N ARG A 165 -2.03 6.41 -1.16
CA ARG A 165 -3.21 5.59 -0.88
C ARG A 165 -3.94 6.13 0.34
N THR A 166 -5.26 6.23 0.24
CA THR A 166 -6.11 6.83 1.29
C THR A 166 -7.15 5.83 1.83
N PRO A 167 -6.77 4.89 2.71
CA PRO A 167 -7.72 4.03 3.41
C PRO A 167 -8.53 4.78 4.49
N MET A 168 -9.79 4.35 4.63
CA MET A 168 -10.65 4.63 5.78
C MET A 168 -10.56 3.44 6.74
N VAL A 169 -9.84 3.62 7.86
CA VAL A 169 -9.49 2.55 8.81
C VAL A 169 -10.44 2.55 10.00
N LEU A 170 -10.90 1.37 10.42
CA LEU A 170 -11.70 1.21 11.64
C LEU A 170 -10.94 1.66 12.88
N LYS A 171 -11.64 2.33 13.79
CA LYS A 171 -11.19 2.50 15.17
C LYS A 171 -11.36 1.18 15.92
N ARG A 172 -10.38 0.82 16.76
CA ARG A 172 -10.36 -0.48 17.46
C ARG A 172 -11.63 -0.76 18.25
N SER A 173 -12.23 0.27 18.86
CA SER A 173 -13.45 0.13 19.67
C SER A 173 -14.71 -0.24 18.86
N HIS A 174 -14.64 -0.27 17.53
CA HIS A 174 -15.76 -0.58 16.63
C HIS A 174 -15.49 -1.83 15.77
N ALA A 175 -14.48 -2.62 16.14
CA ALA A 175 -13.98 -3.75 15.34
C ALA A 175 -14.60 -5.10 15.75
N GLU A 176 -15.92 -5.19 15.78
CA GLU A 176 -16.64 -6.42 16.11
C GLU A 176 -17.50 -6.88 14.91
N PRO A 177 -17.16 -8.01 14.23
CA PRO A 177 -15.94 -8.84 14.38
C PRO A 177 -14.70 -8.19 13.73
N SER A 178 -13.52 -8.71 14.06
CA SER A 178 -12.25 -8.27 13.46
C SER A 178 -11.56 -9.37 12.66
N ALA A 179 -10.61 -9.00 11.79
CA ALA A 179 -9.78 -9.98 11.11
C ALA A 179 -8.92 -10.83 12.09
N ALA A 180 -8.63 -10.30 13.28
CA ALA A 180 -7.89 -11.02 14.33
C ALA A 180 -8.77 -12.00 15.12
N GLU A 181 -10.07 -11.70 15.23
CA GLU A 181 -11.08 -12.54 15.89
C GLU A 181 -12.24 -12.77 14.92
N PRO A 182 -12.06 -13.64 13.90
CA PRO A 182 -13.11 -13.89 12.94
C PRO A 182 -14.32 -14.49 13.66
N PRO A 183 -15.55 -14.22 13.19
CA PRO A 183 -16.79 -14.66 13.86
C PRO A 183 -16.99 -16.19 13.88
N GLY A 184 -16.01 -16.96 13.37
CA GLY A 184 -16.10 -18.40 13.23
C GLY A 184 -17.05 -18.83 12.11
N TRP A 185 -17.37 -20.12 12.08
CA TRP A 185 -18.40 -20.66 11.21
C TRP A 185 -19.79 -20.25 11.72
N PRO A 186 -20.73 -19.85 10.84
CA PRO A 186 -22.11 -19.68 11.25
C PRO A 186 -22.66 -20.96 11.87
N GLU A 187 -23.49 -20.82 12.90
CA GLU A 187 -24.19 -21.95 13.54
C GLU A 187 -24.96 -22.77 12.49
N GLY A 188 -24.86 -24.11 12.58
CA GLY A 188 -25.54 -25.03 11.66
C GLY A 188 -24.87 -25.24 10.30
N ILE A 189 -23.72 -24.61 10.02
CA ILE A 189 -22.91 -24.89 8.84
C ILE A 189 -21.81 -25.90 9.18
N GLY A 190 -21.73 -26.98 8.39
CA GLY A 190 -20.75 -28.06 8.57
C GLY A 190 -21.26 -29.17 9.47
N THR A 191 -20.42 -30.18 9.71
CA THR A 191 -20.75 -31.29 10.61
C THR A 191 -20.87 -30.78 12.04
N GLN A 192 -22.04 -30.94 12.64
CA GLN A 192 -22.25 -30.49 14.00
C GLN A 192 -21.74 -31.54 15.02
N PRO A 193 -21.33 -31.12 16.24
CA PRO A 193 -20.86 -32.06 17.26
C PRO A 193 -21.86 -33.19 17.58
N GLU A 194 -23.16 -32.92 17.48
CA GLU A 194 -24.24 -33.90 17.64
C GLU A 194 -24.39 -34.89 16.47
N GLU A 195 -23.75 -34.61 15.33
CA GLU A 195 -23.69 -35.50 14.17
C GLU A 195 -22.46 -36.44 14.21
N LEU A 196 -21.61 -36.33 15.24
CA LEU A 196 -20.42 -37.17 15.48
C LEU A 196 -20.70 -38.41 16.33
#